data_AF-A0A0B6ZJE0-F1
#
_entry.id   AF-A0A0B6ZJE0-F1
#
_cell.length_a   1.000
_cell.length_b   1.000
_cell.length_c   1.000
_cell.angle_alpha   90.00
_cell.angle_beta   90.00
_cell.angle_gamma   90.00
#
_symmetry.space_group_name_H-M   'P 1'
#
loop_
_entity.id
_entity.type
_entity.pdbx_description
1 polymer ?
#
loop_
_entity_poly.entity_id
_entity_poly.type
_entity_poly.pdbx_seq_one_letter_code
_entity_poly.pdbx_strand_id
1 'polypeptide(L)'
;MIMTGLQLFLILLCVPTSFAFLFRRDTPIATAEGAVNEACLNMAEQGSCEFYTCFENRLPCGRDWYMVRTGGHYCNTMRRQRTNFSPEGQRFLNDSQQCLTRSLKELYRRDHIDCQELEDAAMSAITPCFTENAFCDIFEIDASHFIDVYEFTDLFHVGANRVWRLIVSLATRCGSEALREHSSTVGERVIDTLNSFFSYIEDSFRF
;
A
#
# COMPACT_ATOMS: atom_id res chain seq x y z
N MET A 1 -4.40 23.27 56.66
CA MET A 1 -4.04 21.88 56.30
C MET A 1 -3.19 21.94 55.05
N ILE A 2 -1.87 21.96 55.22
CA ILE A 2 -0.90 22.13 54.14
C ILE A 2 -0.38 20.74 53.82
N MET A 3 -0.77 20.19 52.67
CA MET A 3 -0.19 18.96 52.13
C MET A 3 1.30 19.22 51.87
N THR A 4 2.16 18.49 52.58
CA THR A 4 3.60 18.59 52.46
C THR A 4 4.05 18.02 51.12
N GLY A 5 4.95 18.75 50.43
CA GLY A 5 5.41 18.45 49.06
C GLY A 5 6.08 17.08 48.86
N LEU A 6 6.27 16.31 49.93
CA LEU A 6 6.83 14.95 49.88
C LEU A 6 5.84 13.90 49.34
N GLN A 7 4.52 14.14 49.47
CA GLN A 7 3.51 13.22 48.93
C GLN A 7 3.28 13.38 47.41
N LEU A 8 3.58 14.54 46.82
CA LEU A 8 3.45 14.75 45.37
C LEU A 8 4.56 14.05 44.57
N PHE A 9 5.75 13.88 45.15
CA PHE A 9 6.92 13.32 44.46
C PHE A 9 6.85 11.79 44.26
N LEU A 10 6.14 11.07 45.12
CA LEU A 10 6.00 9.61 45.03
C LEU A 10 5.02 9.16 43.93
N ILE A 11 4.04 10.00 43.56
CA ILE A 11 3.09 9.69 42.49
C ILE A 11 3.74 9.85 41.10
N LEU A 12 4.72 10.75 40.96
CA LEU A 12 5.39 11.02 39.68
C LEU A 12 6.39 9.93 39.25
N LEU A 13 6.89 9.11 40.19
CA LEU A 13 7.87 8.05 39.89
C LEU A 13 7.25 6.68 39.57
N CYS A 14 5.95 6.48 39.80
CA CYS A 14 5.25 5.23 39.47
C CYS A 14 4.63 5.22 38.06
N VAL A 15 4.66 6.34 37.33
CA VAL A 15 3.96 6.48 36.05
C VAL A 15 4.76 6.05 34.80
N PRO A 16 6.11 6.05 34.71
CA PRO A 16 6.73 5.86 33.39
C PRO A 16 6.89 4.39 32.95
N THR A 17 6.72 3.38 33.81
CA THR A 17 6.92 1.97 33.41
C THR A 17 5.63 1.23 33.05
N SER A 18 4.47 1.71 33.50
CA SER A 18 3.19 1.04 33.22
C SER A 18 2.55 1.48 31.89
N PHE A 19 2.86 2.68 31.39
CA PHE A 19 2.30 3.19 30.13
C PHE A 19 2.92 2.55 28.87
N ALA A 20 4.14 2.01 28.95
CA ALA A 20 4.73 1.25 27.85
C ALA A 20 4.01 -0.09 27.59
N PHE A 21 3.30 -0.62 28.59
CA PHE A 21 2.54 -1.87 28.47
C PHE A 21 1.10 -1.65 27.98
N LEU A 22 0.53 -0.45 28.20
CA LEU A 22 -0.85 -0.13 27.82
C LEU A 22 -1.04 0.23 26.33
N PHE A 23 0.05 0.37 25.56
CA PHE A 23 -0.01 0.66 24.12
C PHE A 23 0.70 -0.37 23.25
N ARG A 24 1.09 -1.52 23.81
CA ARG A 24 1.57 -2.63 22.98
C ARG A 24 0.35 -3.27 22.32
N ARG A 25 0.03 -2.81 21.10
CA ARG A 25 -0.90 -3.53 20.22
C ARG A 25 -0.24 -4.85 19.88
N ASP A 26 -0.68 -5.94 20.49
CA ASP A 26 -0.35 -7.27 20.03
C ASP A 26 -0.93 -7.43 18.62
N THR A 27 -0.06 -7.65 17.65
CA THR A 27 -0.42 -7.93 16.27
C THR A 27 -0.89 -9.38 16.18
N PRO A 28 -1.98 -9.66 15.45
CA PRO A 28 -2.45 -11.03 15.32
C PRO A 28 -1.42 -11.85 14.55
N ILE A 29 -1.24 -13.10 14.99
CA ILE A 29 -0.44 -14.10 14.29
C ILE A 29 -1.42 -15.06 13.63
N ALA A 30 -1.42 -15.12 12.31
CA ALA A 30 -2.18 -16.09 11.55
C ALA A 30 -1.45 -17.44 11.56
N THR A 31 -2.21 -18.52 11.68
CA THR A 31 -1.72 -19.90 11.61
C THR A 31 -2.35 -20.58 10.40
N ALA A 32 -1.57 -21.40 9.70
CA ALA A 32 -1.99 -22.03 8.47
C ALA A 32 -3.18 -22.98 8.66
N GLU A 33 -4.29 -22.70 7.99
CA GLU A 33 -5.43 -23.58 7.82
C GLU A 33 -5.18 -24.50 6.61
N GLY A 34 -4.36 -25.53 6.83
CA GLY A 34 -4.09 -26.58 5.86
C GLY A 34 -2.77 -26.43 5.08
N ALA A 35 -2.56 -27.37 4.16
CA ALA A 35 -1.35 -27.45 3.37
C ALA A 35 -1.24 -26.31 2.35
N VAL A 36 -0.02 -26.05 1.91
CA VAL A 36 0.25 -25.14 0.79
C VAL A 36 -0.51 -25.62 -0.46
N ASN A 37 -1.27 -24.72 -1.09
CA ASN A 37 -2.04 -25.03 -2.30
C ASN A 37 -1.33 -24.52 -3.56
N GLU A 38 -0.94 -25.43 -4.45
CA GLU A 38 -0.26 -25.09 -5.71
C GLU A 38 -1.14 -24.26 -6.67
N ALA A 39 -2.46 -24.41 -6.64
CA ALA A 39 -3.35 -23.54 -7.40
C ALA A 39 -3.26 -22.09 -6.91
N CYS A 40 -3.10 -21.87 -5.60
CA CYS A 40 -2.90 -20.55 -5.01
C CYS A 40 -1.61 -19.89 -5.52
N LEU A 41 -0.54 -20.67 -5.56
CA LEU A 41 0.75 -20.22 -6.05
C LEU A 41 0.72 -19.92 -7.54
N ASN A 42 -0.03 -20.69 -8.32
CA ASN A 42 -0.26 -20.40 -9.73
C ASN A 42 -1.07 -19.11 -9.93
N MET A 43 -2.04 -18.79 -9.05
CA MET A 43 -2.72 -17.49 -9.08
C MET A 43 -1.73 -16.35 -8.83
N ALA A 44 -0.80 -16.54 -7.88
CA ALA A 44 0.25 -15.57 -7.61
C ALA A 44 1.17 -15.36 -8.82
N GLU A 45 1.51 -16.43 -9.54
CA GLU A 45 2.29 -16.37 -10.77
C GLU A 45 1.58 -15.63 -11.92
N GLN A 46 0.25 -15.60 -11.89
CA GLN A 46 -0.57 -14.98 -12.95
C GLN A 46 -0.97 -13.54 -12.62
N GLY A 47 -0.67 -13.04 -11.42
CA GLY A 47 -1.19 -11.74 -10.96
C GLY A 47 -2.70 -11.75 -10.70
N SER A 48 -3.29 -12.92 -10.45
CA SER A 48 -4.73 -13.06 -10.24
C SER A 48 -5.15 -12.48 -8.88
N CYS A 49 -6.21 -11.67 -8.86
CA CYS A 49 -6.71 -11.07 -7.63
C CYS A 49 -7.32 -12.09 -6.67
N GLU A 50 -7.71 -13.26 -7.17
CA GLU A 50 -8.18 -14.39 -6.39
C GLU A 50 -7.08 -14.96 -5.48
N PHE A 51 -5.80 -14.72 -5.80
CA PHE A 51 -4.67 -15.03 -4.92
C PHE A 51 -4.85 -14.44 -3.51
N TYR A 52 -5.33 -13.20 -3.41
CA TYR A 52 -5.48 -12.54 -2.12
C TYR A 52 -6.47 -13.24 -1.20
N THR A 53 -7.60 -13.69 -1.75
CA THR A 53 -8.59 -14.48 -1.00
C THR A 53 -8.05 -15.88 -0.68
N CYS A 54 -7.34 -16.49 -1.63
CA CYS A 54 -6.74 -17.80 -1.42
C CYS A 54 -5.63 -17.79 -0.34
N PHE A 55 -4.82 -16.74 -0.30
CA PHE A 55 -3.82 -16.52 0.75
C PHE A 55 -4.51 -16.37 2.11
N GLU A 56 -5.50 -15.48 2.18
CA GLU A 56 -6.24 -15.20 3.41
C GLU A 56 -6.91 -16.47 3.97
N ASN A 57 -7.48 -17.32 3.12
CA ASN A 57 -8.11 -18.56 3.55
C ASN A 57 -7.11 -19.55 4.19
N ARG A 58 -5.83 -19.51 3.80
CA ARG A 58 -4.81 -20.35 4.43
C ARG A 58 -4.21 -19.66 5.65
N LEU A 59 -3.87 -18.38 5.56
CA LEU A 59 -3.25 -17.62 6.64
C LEU A 59 -4.16 -16.44 7.01
N PRO A 60 -5.21 -16.67 7.82
CA PRO A 60 -6.25 -15.68 8.06
C PRO A 60 -5.80 -14.61 9.06
N CYS A 61 -5.48 -13.43 8.55
CA CYS A 61 -5.22 -12.24 9.37
C CYS A 61 -6.51 -11.52 9.75
N GLY A 62 -7.56 -11.66 8.95
CA GLY A 62 -8.84 -11.01 9.07
C GLY A 62 -9.08 -9.98 7.97
N ARG A 63 -10.36 -9.65 7.75
CA ARG A 63 -10.80 -8.75 6.67
C ARG A 63 -10.24 -7.32 6.77
N ASP A 64 -9.80 -6.92 7.96
CA ASP A 64 -9.26 -5.58 8.22
C ASP A 64 -7.76 -5.46 7.87
N TRP A 65 -7.12 -6.58 7.52
CA TRP A 65 -5.69 -6.66 7.21
C TRP A 65 -5.42 -6.71 5.71
N TYR A 66 -4.13 -6.62 5.38
CA TYR A 66 -3.63 -6.34 4.04
C TYR A 66 -4.28 -7.18 2.93
N MET A 67 -4.33 -8.51 3.07
CA MET A 67 -4.71 -9.39 1.94
C MET A 67 -6.09 -9.05 1.40
N VAL A 68 -7.08 -8.86 2.28
CA VAL A 68 -8.44 -8.54 1.86
C VAL A 68 -8.63 -7.03 1.69
N ARG A 69 -8.29 -6.25 2.71
CA ARG A 69 -8.62 -4.82 2.78
C ARG A 69 -7.90 -3.98 1.74
N THR A 70 -6.63 -4.29 1.49
CA THR A 70 -5.74 -3.41 0.70
C THR A 70 -5.33 -4.10 -0.60
N GLY A 71 -4.65 -5.23 -0.51
CA GLY A 71 -4.14 -5.96 -1.67
C GLY A 71 -5.26 -6.41 -2.61
N GLY A 72 -6.27 -7.11 -2.07
CA GLY A 72 -7.44 -7.53 -2.83
C GLY A 72 -8.25 -6.37 -3.41
N HIS A 73 -8.44 -5.29 -2.65
CA HIS A 73 -9.12 -4.07 -3.11
C HIS A 73 -8.41 -3.46 -4.33
N TYR A 74 -7.14 -3.07 -4.17
CA TYR A 74 -6.39 -2.41 -5.25
C TYR A 74 -6.14 -3.31 -6.44
N CYS A 75 -5.95 -4.62 -6.25
CA CYS A 75 -5.85 -5.56 -7.36
C CYS A 75 -7.14 -5.52 -8.21
N ASN A 76 -8.30 -5.60 -7.56
CA ASN A 76 -9.57 -5.56 -8.27
C ASN A 76 -9.83 -4.20 -8.91
N THR A 77 -9.45 -3.09 -8.27
CA THR A 77 -9.58 -1.75 -8.84
C THR A 77 -8.70 -1.60 -10.08
N MET A 78 -7.42 -1.97 -10.02
CA MET A 78 -6.52 -2.00 -11.18
C MET A 78 -7.10 -2.84 -12.33
N ARG A 79 -7.64 -4.04 -12.02
CA ARG A 79 -8.28 -4.90 -13.03
C ARG A 79 -9.48 -4.22 -13.69
N ARG A 80 -10.33 -3.51 -12.92
CA ARG A 80 -11.52 -2.80 -13.44
C ARG A 80 -11.13 -1.60 -14.31
N GLN A 81 -10.14 -0.82 -13.89
CA GLN A 81 -9.72 0.39 -14.59
C GLN A 81 -8.77 0.12 -15.75
N ARG A 82 -8.23 -1.10 -15.87
CA ARG A 82 -7.21 -1.45 -16.87
C ARG A 82 -7.52 -0.97 -18.28
N THR A 83 -8.77 -1.10 -18.75
CA THR A 83 -9.13 -0.70 -20.12
C THR A 83 -9.08 0.80 -20.38
N ASN A 84 -9.00 1.63 -19.33
CA ASN A 84 -8.87 3.08 -19.46
C ASN A 84 -7.43 3.50 -19.72
N PHE A 85 -6.45 2.65 -19.36
CA PHE A 85 -5.04 2.92 -19.57
C PHE A 85 -4.63 2.69 -21.03
N SER A 86 -3.57 3.37 -21.45
CA SER A 86 -2.84 3.08 -22.70
C SER A 86 -2.43 1.59 -22.79
N PRO A 87 -2.12 1.05 -23.99
CA PRO A 87 -1.59 -0.31 -24.11
C PRO A 87 -0.37 -0.58 -23.23
N GLU A 88 0.52 0.41 -23.08
CA GLU A 88 1.68 0.39 -22.20
C GLU A 88 1.27 0.37 -20.72
N GLY A 89 0.30 1.20 -20.34
CA GLY A 89 -0.26 1.21 -18.98
C GLY A 89 -0.98 -0.08 -18.61
N GLN A 90 -1.69 -0.71 -19.56
CA GLN A 90 -2.30 -2.03 -19.38
C GLN A 90 -1.25 -3.11 -19.10
N ARG A 91 -0.11 -3.04 -19.79
CA ARG A 91 1.02 -3.93 -19.57
C ARG A 91 1.64 -3.71 -18.19
N PHE A 92 1.88 -2.45 -17.82
CA PHE A 92 2.34 -2.08 -16.48
C PHE A 92 1.43 -2.64 -15.39
N LEU A 93 0.11 -2.44 -15.48
CA LEU A 93 -0.82 -2.94 -14.47
C LEU A 93 -0.73 -4.46 -14.32
N ASN A 94 -0.66 -5.20 -15.44
CA ASN A 94 -0.53 -6.66 -15.41
C ASN A 94 0.81 -7.09 -14.79
N ASP A 95 1.91 -6.49 -15.24
CA ASP A 95 3.27 -6.87 -14.82
C ASP A 95 3.51 -6.51 -13.35
N SER A 96 3.03 -5.34 -12.90
CA SER A 96 3.07 -4.93 -11.49
C SER A 96 2.18 -5.81 -10.61
N GLN A 97 0.96 -6.18 -11.05
CA GLN A 97 0.12 -7.13 -10.32
C GLN A 97 0.84 -8.47 -10.15
N GLN A 98 1.42 -8.98 -11.23
CA GLN A 98 2.17 -10.24 -11.21
C GLN A 98 3.38 -10.17 -10.28
N CYS A 99 4.13 -9.08 -10.30
CA CYS A 99 5.26 -8.85 -9.40
C CYS A 99 4.82 -8.82 -7.92
N LEU A 100 3.77 -8.05 -7.63
CA LEU A 100 3.23 -7.91 -6.28
C LEU A 100 2.80 -9.25 -5.70
N THR A 101 2.01 -10.04 -6.43
CA THR A 101 1.54 -11.33 -5.93
C THR A 101 2.68 -12.35 -5.81
N ARG A 102 3.63 -12.36 -6.75
CA ARG A 102 4.83 -13.22 -6.67
C ARG A 102 5.67 -12.94 -5.43
N SER A 103 5.83 -11.68 -5.05
CA SER A 103 6.62 -11.28 -3.88
C SER A 103 6.13 -11.90 -2.56
N LEU A 104 4.85 -12.31 -2.51
CA LEU A 104 4.20 -12.87 -1.33
C LEU A 104 4.25 -14.41 -1.28
N LYS A 105 4.76 -15.09 -2.31
CA LYS A 105 4.76 -16.55 -2.37
C LYS A 105 5.50 -17.21 -1.22
N GLU A 106 6.65 -16.68 -0.84
CA GLU A 106 7.44 -17.25 0.25
C GLU A 106 6.76 -17.06 1.61
N LEU A 107 6.01 -15.97 1.79
CA LEU A 107 5.17 -15.77 2.96
C LEU A 107 4.01 -16.77 3.00
N TYR A 108 3.37 -17.02 1.85
CA TYR A 108 2.29 -18.00 1.73
C TYR A 108 2.71 -19.42 2.14
N ARG A 109 3.99 -19.78 1.97
CA ARG A 109 4.53 -21.10 2.30
C ARG A 109 4.75 -21.32 3.80
N ARG A 110 4.70 -20.27 4.61
CA ARG A 110 4.94 -20.38 6.06
C ARG A 110 3.73 -20.98 6.78
N ASP A 111 3.95 -21.62 7.92
CA ASP A 111 2.85 -22.13 8.75
C ASP A 111 2.31 -21.10 9.74
N HIS A 112 3.07 -20.04 10.00
CA HIS A 112 2.65 -18.92 10.82
C HIS A 112 3.14 -17.61 10.21
N ILE A 113 2.37 -16.54 10.37
CA ILE A 113 2.77 -15.20 9.96
C ILE A 113 2.21 -14.15 10.89
N ASP A 114 3.04 -13.18 11.26
CA ASP A 114 2.57 -11.96 11.91
C ASP A 114 1.90 -11.06 10.87
N CYS A 115 0.67 -10.62 11.14
CA CYS A 115 -0.11 -9.88 10.15
C CYS A 115 0.44 -8.49 9.84
N GLN A 116 1.17 -7.88 10.78
CA GLN A 116 1.89 -6.63 10.52
C GLN A 116 3.13 -6.88 9.68
N GLU A 117 3.88 -7.95 9.93
CA GLU A 117 5.00 -8.38 9.07
C GLU A 117 4.53 -8.62 7.63
N LEU A 118 3.39 -9.31 7.46
CA LEU A 118 2.78 -9.54 6.15
C LEU A 118 2.44 -8.23 5.45
N GLU A 119 1.76 -7.31 6.15
CA GLU A 119 1.43 -5.99 5.59
C GLU A 119 2.69 -5.22 5.20
N ASP A 120 3.71 -5.19 6.06
CA ASP A 120 4.95 -4.47 5.82
C ASP A 120 5.72 -5.02 4.64
N ALA A 121 5.81 -6.35 4.53
CA ALA A 121 6.42 -7.02 3.39
C ALA A 121 5.68 -6.66 2.10
N ALA A 122 4.35 -6.75 2.10
CA ALA A 122 3.55 -6.47 0.92
C ALA A 122 3.58 -4.99 0.51
N MET A 123 3.61 -4.07 1.47
CA MET A 123 3.80 -2.65 1.21
C MET A 123 5.19 -2.34 0.66
N SER A 124 6.23 -3.00 1.17
CA SER A 124 7.61 -2.81 0.71
C SER A 124 7.85 -3.31 -0.71
N ALA A 125 7.04 -4.27 -1.19
CA ALA A 125 7.10 -4.79 -2.55
C ALA A 125 6.56 -3.81 -3.61
N ILE A 126 5.72 -2.83 -3.23
CA ILE A 126 5.08 -1.93 -4.20
C ILE A 126 6.12 -1.10 -4.97
N THR A 127 7.03 -0.43 -4.25
CA THR A 127 8.06 0.41 -4.87
C THR A 127 8.88 -0.33 -5.93
N PRO A 128 9.58 -1.45 -5.63
CA PRO A 128 10.35 -2.16 -6.65
C PRO A 128 9.48 -2.66 -7.79
N CYS A 129 8.31 -3.26 -7.50
CA CYS A 129 7.40 -3.74 -8.53
C CYS A 129 6.86 -2.63 -9.44
N PHE A 130 6.80 -1.39 -8.98
CA PHE A 130 6.35 -0.26 -9.78
C PHE A 130 7.51 0.29 -10.60
N THR A 131 8.66 0.52 -9.96
CA THR A 131 9.83 1.08 -10.63
C THR A 131 10.43 0.14 -11.68
N GLU A 132 10.44 -1.16 -11.44
CA GLU A 132 10.95 -2.16 -12.40
C GLU A 132 10.04 -2.32 -13.63
N ASN A 133 8.77 -1.94 -13.52
CA ASN A 133 7.79 -2.02 -14.61
C ASN A 133 7.53 -0.65 -15.26
N ALA A 134 8.47 0.29 -15.16
CA ALA A 134 8.42 1.61 -15.82
C ALA A 134 7.29 2.53 -15.33
N PHE A 135 6.97 2.51 -14.02
CA PHE A 135 5.94 3.38 -13.44
C PHE A 135 6.07 4.86 -13.84
N CYS A 136 7.28 5.42 -13.91
CA CYS A 136 7.46 6.84 -14.25
C CYS A 136 7.01 7.17 -15.68
N ASP A 137 7.35 6.33 -16.65
CA ASP A 137 6.95 6.51 -18.05
C ASP A 137 5.42 6.39 -18.19
N ILE A 138 4.84 5.40 -17.50
CA ILE A 138 3.40 5.19 -17.51
C ILE A 138 2.65 6.30 -16.77
N PHE A 139 3.21 6.81 -15.67
CA PHE A 139 2.61 7.93 -14.95
C PHE A 139 2.59 9.20 -15.81
N GLU A 140 3.61 9.45 -16.64
CA GLU A 140 3.59 10.59 -17.58
C GLU A 140 2.44 10.48 -18.59
N ILE A 141 2.11 9.27 -19.05
CA ILE A 141 1.10 9.01 -20.08
C ILE A 141 -0.32 8.92 -19.48
N ASP A 142 -0.48 8.16 -18.39
CA ASP A 142 -1.76 7.73 -17.85
C ASP A 142 -2.07 8.31 -16.46
N ALA A 143 -1.39 9.39 -16.01
CA ALA A 143 -1.57 9.99 -14.68
C ALA A 143 -3.03 10.17 -14.24
N SER A 144 -3.89 10.63 -15.14
CA SER A 144 -5.31 10.85 -14.83
C SER A 144 -6.05 9.55 -14.45
N HIS A 145 -5.67 8.41 -15.02
CA HIS A 145 -6.28 7.12 -14.73
C HIS A 145 -5.77 6.48 -13.42
N PHE A 146 -4.61 6.91 -12.93
CA PHE A 146 -4.13 6.49 -11.61
C PHE A 146 -5.02 7.00 -10.47
N ILE A 147 -5.72 8.12 -10.66
CA ILE A 147 -6.67 8.66 -9.68
C ILE A 147 -7.86 7.71 -9.50
N ASP A 148 -8.34 7.10 -10.59
CA ASP A 148 -9.44 6.12 -10.55
C ASP A 148 -9.03 4.80 -9.88
N VAL A 149 -7.72 4.52 -9.80
CA VAL A 149 -7.16 3.35 -9.12
C VAL A 149 -6.92 3.63 -7.64
N TYR A 150 -6.35 4.80 -7.35
CA TYR A 150 -6.00 5.25 -6.01
C TYR A 150 -6.94 6.37 -5.60
N GLU A 151 -8.23 6.04 -5.48
CA GLU A 151 -9.22 7.05 -5.14
C GLU A 151 -8.98 7.60 -3.74
N PHE A 152 -9.26 8.89 -3.56
CA PHE A 152 -9.03 9.57 -2.29
C PHE A 152 -9.89 9.01 -1.15
N THR A 153 -11.11 8.57 -1.47
CA THR A 153 -12.06 7.94 -0.55
C THR A 153 -11.48 6.69 0.13
N ASP A 154 -10.49 6.03 -0.49
CA ASP A 154 -9.80 4.87 0.08
C ASP A 154 -9.02 5.19 1.36
N LEU A 155 -8.60 6.45 1.56
CA LEU A 155 -7.97 6.87 2.83
C LEU A 155 -8.90 6.60 4.02
N PHE A 156 -10.20 6.74 3.82
CA PHE A 156 -11.22 6.57 4.86
C PHE A 156 -11.83 5.17 4.83
N HIS A 157 -12.09 4.60 3.65
CA HIS A 157 -12.76 3.30 3.54
C HIS A 157 -11.84 2.11 3.80
N VAL A 158 -10.65 2.09 3.20
CA VAL A 158 -9.70 0.98 3.34
C VAL A 158 -8.46 1.36 4.17
N GLY A 159 -8.42 2.58 4.72
CA GLY A 159 -7.30 3.03 5.55
C GLY A 159 -6.00 3.17 4.76
N ALA A 160 -6.09 3.51 3.47
CA ALA A 160 -5.00 3.49 2.50
C ALA A 160 -3.87 4.52 2.71
N ASN A 161 -3.75 5.12 3.89
CA ASN A 161 -2.76 6.16 4.20
C ASN A 161 -1.35 5.80 3.76
N ARG A 162 -0.95 4.53 3.97
CA ARG A 162 0.38 4.04 3.57
C ARG A 162 0.52 3.94 2.06
N VAL A 163 -0.49 3.40 1.37
CA VAL A 163 -0.50 3.24 -0.10
C VAL A 163 -0.45 4.62 -0.74
N TRP A 164 -1.33 5.52 -0.32
CA TRP A 164 -1.38 6.89 -0.80
C TRP A 164 -0.04 7.63 -0.64
N ARG A 165 0.59 7.57 0.53
CA ARG A 165 1.93 8.15 0.74
C ARG A 165 2.97 7.56 -0.20
N LEU A 166 2.90 6.26 -0.45
CA LEU A 166 3.82 5.57 -1.35
C LEU A 166 3.61 6.01 -2.80
N ILE A 167 2.37 6.04 -3.28
CA ILE A 167 2.05 6.48 -4.65
C ILE A 167 2.45 7.93 -4.88
N VAL A 168 2.17 8.82 -3.93
CA VAL A 168 2.62 10.23 -3.98
C VAL A 168 4.14 10.32 -3.99
N SER A 169 4.83 9.51 -3.17
CA SER A 169 6.30 9.45 -3.16
C SER A 169 6.87 8.95 -4.49
N LEU A 170 6.23 8.00 -5.16
CA LEU A 170 6.65 7.54 -6.49
C LEU A 170 6.42 8.62 -7.54
N ALA A 171 5.22 9.22 -7.58
CA ALA A 171 4.87 10.27 -8.53
C ALA A 171 5.82 11.48 -8.41
N THR A 172 6.09 11.94 -7.19
CA THR A 172 7.02 13.05 -6.93
C THR A 172 8.45 12.73 -7.34
N ARG A 173 8.91 11.49 -7.11
CA ARG A 173 10.21 11.03 -7.57
C ARG A 173 10.31 11.05 -9.09
N CYS A 174 9.33 10.48 -9.79
CA CYS A 174 9.28 10.50 -11.25
C CYS A 174 9.32 11.93 -11.81
N GLY A 175 8.54 12.83 -11.23
CA GLY A 175 8.55 14.23 -11.66
C GLY A 175 9.90 14.93 -11.42
N SER A 176 10.55 14.63 -10.29
CA SER A 176 11.87 15.19 -9.98
C SER A 176 12.98 14.66 -10.91
N GLU A 177 12.91 13.41 -11.35
CA GLU A 177 13.86 12.80 -12.28
C GLU A 177 13.67 13.39 -13.69
N ALA A 178 12.44 13.50 -14.17
CA ALA A 178 12.12 14.12 -15.46
C ALA A 178 12.57 15.60 -15.56
N LEU A 179 12.42 16.36 -14.45
CA LEU A 179 12.91 17.74 -14.36
C LEU A 179 14.44 17.86 -14.44
N ARG A 180 15.19 16.82 -14.05
CA ARG A 180 16.66 16.82 -14.11
C ARG A 180 17.18 16.44 -15.49
N GLU A 181 16.41 15.71 -16.28
CA GLU A 181 16.84 15.17 -17.57
C GLU A 181 16.47 16.07 -18.76
N HIS A 182 15.45 16.94 -18.68
CA HIS A 182 15.03 17.80 -19.80
C HIS A 182 14.72 19.27 -19.44
N SER A 183 15.13 20.17 -20.35
CA SER A 183 14.86 21.62 -20.37
C SER A 183 13.37 21.97 -20.23
N SER A 184 13.12 23.22 -19.78
CA SER A 184 11.85 23.86 -19.35
C SER A 184 10.51 23.36 -19.93
N THR A 185 10.43 22.94 -21.20
CA THR A 185 9.18 22.55 -21.87
C THR A 185 8.61 21.20 -21.40
N VAL A 186 9.45 20.23 -21.02
CA VAL A 186 8.98 18.95 -20.43
C VAL A 186 8.71 19.12 -18.95
N GLY A 187 9.51 19.95 -18.27
CA GLY A 187 9.28 20.30 -16.87
C GLY A 187 7.91 20.92 -16.62
N GLU A 188 7.43 21.78 -17.54
CA GLU A 188 6.08 22.35 -17.48
C GLU A 188 4.99 21.27 -17.58
N ARG A 189 5.09 20.31 -18.50
CA ARG A 189 4.08 19.23 -18.62
C ARG A 189 4.03 18.34 -17.39
N VAL A 190 5.18 18.01 -16.82
CA VAL A 190 5.27 17.16 -15.62
C VAL A 190 4.76 17.91 -14.38
N ILE A 191 5.10 19.19 -14.24
CA ILE A 191 4.57 20.05 -13.18
C ILE A 191 3.05 20.20 -13.34
N ASP A 192 2.54 20.37 -14.57
CA ASP A 192 1.10 20.44 -14.82
C ASP A 192 0.40 19.12 -14.53
N THR A 193 1.01 17.97 -14.87
CA THR A 193 0.46 16.65 -14.52
C THR A 193 0.44 16.45 -13.02
N LEU A 194 1.52 16.75 -12.30
CA LEU A 194 1.57 16.69 -10.84
C LEU A 194 0.61 17.67 -10.20
N ASN A 195 0.53 18.91 -10.69
CA ASN A 195 -0.40 19.92 -10.20
C ASN A 195 -1.84 19.53 -10.53
N SER A 196 -2.12 18.87 -11.65
CA SER A 196 -3.47 18.35 -11.96
C SER A 196 -3.84 17.22 -11.00
N PHE A 197 -2.89 16.32 -10.71
CA PHE A 197 -3.06 15.26 -9.73
C PHE A 197 -3.30 15.85 -8.33
N PHE A 198 -2.46 16.79 -7.89
CA PHE A 198 -2.57 17.45 -6.59
C PHE A 198 -3.77 18.40 -6.47
N SER A 199 -4.17 19.09 -7.54
CA SER A 199 -5.37 19.96 -7.55
C SER A 199 -6.65 19.15 -7.57
N TYR A 200 -6.70 18.05 -8.32
CA TYR A 200 -7.82 17.10 -8.24
C TYR A 200 -7.94 16.51 -6.82
N ILE A 201 -6.80 16.23 -6.19
CA ILE A 201 -6.76 15.84 -4.79
C ILE A 201 -7.29 16.96 -3.89
N GLU A 202 -6.82 18.20 -4.05
CA GLU A 202 -7.28 19.38 -3.28
C GLU A 202 -8.79 19.63 -3.43
N ASP A 203 -9.34 19.45 -4.63
CA ASP A 203 -10.78 19.53 -4.88
C ASP A 203 -11.54 18.35 -4.24
N SER A 204 -10.94 17.16 -4.17
CA SER A 204 -11.48 16.01 -3.44
C SER A 204 -11.49 16.21 -1.92
N PHE A 205 -10.69 17.15 -1.39
CA PHE A 205 -10.67 17.58 0.01
C PHE A 205 -11.70 18.68 0.35
N ARG A 206 -12.46 19.20 -0.62
CA ARG A 206 -13.34 20.38 -0.45
C ARG A 206 -14.76 20.08 0.05
N PHE A 207 -14.94 18.98 0.77
CA PHE A 207 -16.21 18.55 1.39
C PHE A 207 -16.15 18.54 2.92
#